data_AF-A0A3E0E007-F1
#
_entry.id   AF-A0A3E0E007-F1
#
_cell.length_a   1.000
_cell.length_b   1.000
_cell.length_c   1.000
_cell.angle_alpha   90.00
_cell.angle_beta   90.00
_cell.angle_gamma   90.00
#
_symmetry.space_group_name_H-M   'P 1'
#
loop_
_entity.id
_entity.type
_entity.pdbx_description
1 polymer ?
#
loop_
_entity_poly.entity_id
_entity_poly.type
_entity_poly.pdbx_seq_one_letter_code
_entity_poly.pdbx_strand_id
1 'polypeptide(L)' 'MTAIELKTYLVNRILEINDETFLKAIKTILDSKSQSEKLILTPEQRFEIAESKKQIEQGLFLNQEEMDHEFDKWQSEK' A
#
# COMPACT_ATOMS: atom_id res chain seq x y z
N MET A 1 21.87 -26.07 -10.30
CA MET A 1 20.61 -25.32 -10.34
C MET A 1 20.86 -23.92 -9.82
N THR A 2 20.68 -22.90 -10.64
CA THR A 2 20.83 -21.50 -10.26
C THR A 2 19.56 -20.99 -9.57
N ALA A 3 19.64 -19.83 -8.91
CA ALA A 3 18.47 -19.19 -8.29
C ALA A 3 17.36 -18.88 -9.33
N ILE A 4 17.75 -18.62 -10.58
CA ILE A 4 16.83 -18.35 -11.69
C ILE A 4 16.11 -19.65 -12.09
N GLU A 5 16.85 -20.74 -12.27
CA GLU A 5 16.29 -22.06 -12.60
C GLU A 5 15.32 -22.55 -11.51
N LEU A 6 15.67 -22.33 -10.24
CA LEU A 6 14.81 -22.67 -9.11
C LEU A 6 13.48 -21.89 -9.14
N LYS A 7 13.54 -20.57 -9.40
CA LYS A 7 12.32 -19.74 -9.49
C LYS A 7 11.41 -20.21 -10.61
N THR A 8 11.96 -20.45 -11.80
CA THR A 8 11.18 -20.94 -12.95
C THR A 8 10.54 -22.30 -12.66
N TYR A 9 11.27 -23.22 -12.04
CA TYR A 9 10.74 -24.52 -11.64
C TYR A 9 9.58 -24.39 -10.65
N LEU A 10 9.72 -23.56 -9.62
CA LEU A 10 8.68 -23.34 -8.61
C LEU A 10 7.41 -22.72 -9.21
N VAL A 11 7.54 -21.74 -10.11
CA VAL A 11 6.39 -21.13 -10.80
C VAL A 11 5.62 -22.19 -11.60
N ASN A 12 6.32 -22.99 -12.39
CA ASN A 12 5.69 -24.06 -13.17
C ASN A 12 4.97 -25.06 -12.26
N ARG A 13 5.57 -25.41 -11.11
CA ARG A 13 4.95 -26.33 -10.16
C ARG A 13 3.70 -25.76 -9.51
N ILE A 14 3.66 -24.46 -9.25
CA ILE A 14 2.48 -23.78 -8.69
C ILE A 14 1.32 -23.76 -9.69
N LEU A 15 1.60 -23.58 -10.99
CA LEU A 15 0.58 -23.57 -12.04
C LEU A 15 -0.16 -24.91 -12.18
N GLU A 16 0.47 -26.02 -11.77
CA GLU A 16 -0.13 -27.36 -11.80
C GLU A 16 -1.04 -27.65 -10.60
N ILE A 17 -1.03 -26.80 -9.56
CA ILE A 17 -1.80 -27.01 -8.34
C ILE A 17 -3.23 -26.47 -8.53
N ASN A 18 -4.21 -27.38 -8.51
CA ASN A 18 -5.64 -27.03 -8.56
C ASN A 18 -6.29 -26.90 -7.18
N ASP A 19 -5.61 -27.37 -6.12
CA ASP A 19 -6.15 -27.34 -4.76
C ASP A 19 -5.90 -25.98 -4.10
N GLU A 20 -6.99 -25.28 -3.84
CA GLU A 20 -7.00 -23.94 -3.27
C GLU A 20 -6.37 -23.89 -1.86
N THR A 21 -6.48 -24.97 -1.08
CA THR A 21 -5.89 -25.05 0.27
C THR A 21 -4.37 -24.99 0.19
N PHE A 22 -3.78 -25.72 -0.77
CA PHE A 22 -2.34 -25.68 -1.00
C PHE A 22 -1.88 -24.31 -1.53
N LEU A 23 -2.63 -23.71 -2.46
CA LEU A 23 -2.32 -22.37 -2.97
C LEU A 23 -2.36 -21.32 -1.84
N LYS A 24 -3.34 -21.39 -0.93
CA LYS A 24 -3.44 -20.51 0.25
C LYS A 24 -2.26 -20.68 1.21
N ALA A 25 -1.82 -21.91 1.43
CA ALA A 25 -0.64 -22.17 2.27
C ALA A 25 0.63 -21.59 1.65
N ILE A 26 0.83 -21.76 0.34
CA ILE A 26 1.97 -21.18 -0.40
C ILE A 26 1.93 -19.64 -0.31
N LYS A 27 0.76 -19.04 -0.53
CA LYS A 27 0.56 -17.59 -0.38
C LYS A 27 0.96 -17.11 1.02
N THR A 28 0.52 -17.79 2.07
CA THR A 28 0.84 -17.44 3.46
C THR A 28 2.35 -17.47 3.73
N ILE A 29 3.06 -18.47 3.20
CA ILE A 29 4.51 -18.58 3.34
C ILE A 29 5.21 -17.42 2.61
N LEU A 30 4.76 -17.07 1.40
CA LEU A 30 5.33 -15.96 0.64
C LEU A 30 5.07 -14.62 1.35
N ASP A 31 3.83 -14.39 1.80
CA ASP A 31 3.43 -13.18 2.52
C ASP A 31 4.21 -12.98 3.83
N SER A 32 4.52 -14.06 4.54
CA SER A 32 5.32 -13.99 5.76
C SER A 32 6.76 -13.51 5.50
N LYS A 33 7.27 -13.69 4.27
CA LYS A 33 8.55 -13.14 3.85
C LYS A 33 8.42 -11.69 3.37
N SER A 34 7.30 -11.30 2.76
CA SER A 34 7.03 -9.91 2.32
C SER A 34 6.77 -8.96 3.49
N GLN A 35 6.32 -9.45 4.65
CA GLN A 35 6.18 -8.64 5.88
C GLN A 35 7.51 -8.06 6.39
N SER A 36 8.65 -8.46 5.84
CA SER A 36 9.95 -7.88 6.16
C SER A 36 10.19 -6.50 5.52
N GLU A 37 9.42 -6.12 4.49
CA GLU A 37 9.43 -4.75 3.98
C GLU A 37 8.46 -3.90 4.82
N LYS A 38 8.90 -3.56 6.04
CA LYS A 38 8.31 -2.41 6.74
C LYS A 38 8.35 -1.23 5.76
N LEU A 39 7.21 -0.60 5.52
CA LEU A 39 7.14 0.59 4.68
C LEU A 39 8.04 1.68 5.30
N ILE A 40 9.26 1.83 4.79
CA ILE A 40 10.21 2.83 5.29
C ILE A 40 9.82 4.15 4.65
N LEU A 41 9.16 5.01 5.42
CA LEU A 41 8.89 6.38 5.00
C LEU A 41 10.21 7.14 4.80
N THR A 42 10.23 8.08 3.85
CA THR A 42 11.35 9.01 3.74
C THR A 42 11.32 10.04 4.89
N PRO A 43 12.43 10.75 5.17
CA PRO A 43 12.43 11.85 6.13
C PRO A 43 11.35 12.91 5.82
N GLU A 44 11.14 13.22 4.55
CA GLU A 44 10.17 14.21 4.07
C GLU A 44 8.74 13.74 4.35
N GLN A 45 8.42 12.49 4.04
CA GLN A 45 7.10 11.90 4.33
C GLN A 45 6.80 11.88 5.84
N ARG A 46 7.82 11.58 6.68
CA ARG A 46 7.66 11.66 8.13
C ARG A 46 7.42 13.09 8.61
N PHE A 47 8.11 14.06 8.02
CA PHE A 47 7.93 15.46 8.34
C PHE A 47 6.53 15.94 7.95
N GLU A 48 6.07 15.64 6.73
CA GLU A 48 4.73 15.98 6.26
C GLU A 48 3.65 15.41 7.18
N ILE A 49 3.74 14.12 7.54
CA ILE A 49 2.80 13.49 8.47
C ILE A 49 2.82 14.17 9.85
N ALA A 50 4.00 14.56 10.35
CA ALA A 50 4.11 15.25 11.63
C ALA A 50 3.48 16.64 11.59
N GLU A 51 3.68 17.39 10.51
CA GLU A 51 3.06 18.71 10.32
C GLU A 51 1.54 18.60 10.14
N SER A 52 1.05 17.65 9.32
CA SER A 52 -0.39 17.41 9.17
C SER A 52 -1.06 17.09 10.49
N LYS A 53 -0.41 16.31 11.37
CA LYS A 53 -0.94 16.03 12.71
C LYS A 53 -1.04 17.29 13.57
N LYS A 54 -0.04 18.16 13.56
CA LYS A 54 -0.08 19.44 14.28
C LYS A 54 -1.18 20.35 13.73
N GLN A 55 -1.36 20.40 12.41
CA GLN A 55 -2.42 21.17 11.77
C GLN A 55 -3.80 20.70 12.25
N ILE A 56 -4.03 19.38 12.30
CA ILE A 56 -5.28 18.82 12.83
C ILE A 56 -5.50 19.22 14.30
N GLU A 57 -4.48 19.12 15.15
CA GLU A 57 -4.55 19.54 16.56
C GLU A 57 -4.86 21.04 16.73
N GLN A 58 -4.42 21.86 15.77
CA GLN A 58 -4.67 23.30 15.74
C GLN A 58 -6.01 23.67 15.08
N GLY A 59 -6.80 22.68 14.63
CA GLY A 59 -8.04 22.92 13.89
C GLY A 59 -7.83 23.42 12.46
N LEU A 60 -6.61 23.34 11.93
CA LEU A 60 -6.24 23.70 10.56
C LEU A 60 -6.50 22.52 9.62
N PHE A 61 -7.74 22.04 9.59
CA PHE A 61 -8.19 21.01 8.66
C PHE A 61 -9.53 21.44 8.06
N LEU A 62 -9.84 20.87 6.89
CA LEU A 62 -11.15 21.00 6.26
C LEU A 62 -11.85 19.65 6.35
N ASN A 63 -13.13 19.67 6.62
CA ASN A 63 -13.97 18.49 6.49
C ASN A 63 -14.35 18.28 5.01
N GLN A 64 -14.96 17.13 4.72
CA GLN A 64 -15.29 16.76 3.34
C GLN A 64 -16.30 17.73 2.71
N GLU A 65 -17.30 18.18 3.47
CA GLU A 65 -18.34 19.11 2.96
C GLU A 65 -17.73 20.48 2.61
N GLU A 66 -16.80 20.97 3.42
CA GLU A 66 -16.05 22.21 3.17
C GLU A 66 -15.17 22.08 1.92
N MET A 67 -14.53 20.92 1.73
CA MET A 67 -13.71 20.63 0.56
C MET A 67 -14.55 20.57 -0.72
N ASP A 68 -15.71 19.91 -0.67
CA ASP A 68 -16.62 19.79 -1.80
C ASP A 68 -17.16 21.17 -2.22
N HIS A 69 -17.50 22.03 -1.25
CA HIS A 69 -17.94 23.40 -1.52
C HIS A 69 -16.87 24.25 -2.21
N GLU A 70 -15.60 24.18 -1.76
CA GLU A 70 -14.50 24.90 -2.42
C GLU A 70 -14.25 24.37 -3.84
N PHE A 71 -14.42 23.06 -4.05
CA PHE A 71 -14.29 22.45 -5.37
C PHE A 71 -15.38 22.92 -6.35
N ASP A 72 -16.64 22.97 -5.88
CA ASP A 72 -17.77 23.50 -6.66
C ASP A 72 -17.57 24.98 -7.02
N LYS A 73 -17.06 25.76 -6.06
CA LYS A 73 -16.72 27.17 -6.28
C LYS A 73 -15.67 27.31 -7.38
N TRP A 74 -14.56 26.58 -7.30
CA TRP A 74 -13.52 26.60 -8.35
C TRP A 74 -14.05 26.17 -9.72
N GLN A 75 -14.97 25.20 -9.76
CA GLN A 75 -15.60 24.77 -11.01
C GLN A 75 -16.44 25.89 -11.63
N SER A 76 -17.10 26.70 -10.80
CA SER A 76 -17.98 27.80 -11.23
C SER A 76 -17.27 29.11 -11.58
N GLU A 77 -16.00 29.29 -11.21
CA GLU A 77 -15.19 30.49 -11.49
C GLU A 77 -14.65 30.54 -12.95
N LYS A 78 -15.35 29.90 -13.90
CA LYS A 78 -15.02 29.89 -15.34
C LYS A 78 -15.81 30.90 -16.16
#